data_AF-A0A6G9GUI7-F1
#
_entry.id   AF-A0A6G9GUI7-F1
#
_cell.length_a   1.000
_cell.length_b   1.000
_cell.length_c   1.000
_cell.angle_alpha   90.00
_cell.angle_beta   90.00
_cell.angle_gamma   90.00
#
_symmetry.space_group_name_H-M   'P 1'
#
loop_
_entity.id
_entity.type
_entity.pdbx_description
1 polymer ?
#
loop_
_entity_poly.entity_id
_entity_poly.type
_entity_poly.pdbx_seq_one_letter_code
_entity_poly.pdbx_strand_id
1 'polypeptide(L)'
;MTPATYPPPAPDSAPDGRTSLVDVSVPGRAPDAFDLLRRGWDDQVGTTIPIPPSRPVGGGDYRIRIRHSEVADAVVEDIYSEAIVGGTGGRFNHLNGRVVLHVVHGGTWDFTRAGGRGGTVVAPAGRFVARYNDPPWEFGIGPRTTSQVLILPAAELRPHLGDGHVDGPTDAPALRLLLAYLDTLDSVLDSLSPGGVRAARGALLELAKGVLTEGVDGDEPRFAHALVRAARQLADERLADPGLAPRVLAAELNISVRTLHRVFAGDGESVMAYVRRRRLERALGDLASSPSRLSVSEAAARWSFSDGSHLIRACRRAYGLPPAAYAQELRTGQAPRAGDGDRP
;
A
#
# COMPACT_ATOMS: atom_id res chain seq x y z
N MET A 1 31.71 -49.64 -0.33
CA MET A 1 31.10 -48.53 0.44
C MET A 1 29.67 -48.37 -0.03
N THR A 2 28.74 -48.88 0.76
CA THR A 2 27.29 -48.80 0.52
C THR A 2 26.81 -47.43 1.03
N PRO A 3 25.96 -46.68 0.32
CA PRO A 3 25.44 -45.41 0.82
C PRO A 3 24.52 -45.72 2.02
N ALA A 4 24.76 -45.06 3.15
CA ALA A 4 23.91 -45.16 4.32
C ALA A 4 22.50 -44.65 3.96
N THR A 5 21.54 -45.58 3.90
CA THR A 5 20.12 -45.26 3.80
C THR A 5 19.68 -44.75 5.17
N TYR A 6 19.39 -43.45 5.24
CA TYR A 6 18.80 -42.83 6.43
C TYR A 6 17.40 -43.41 6.64
N PRO A 7 17.03 -43.85 7.86
CA PRO A 7 15.67 -44.30 8.11
C PRO A 7 14.69 -43.12 7.93
N PRO A 8 13.46 -43.35 7.45
CA PRO A 8 12.46 -42.30 7.39
C PRO A 8 12.22 -41.75 8.81
N PRO A 9 12.04 -40.42 8.96
CA PRO A 9 11.75 -39.84 10.27
C PRO A 9 10.47 -40.46 10.86
N ALA A 10 10.48 -40.70 12.16
CA ALA A 10 9.33 -41.23 12.88
C ALA A 10 8.11 -40.30 12.70
N PRO A 11 6.90 -40.84 12.49
CA PRO A 11 5.69 -40.03 12.43
C PRO A 11 5.24 -39.77 13.86
N ASP A 12 5.61 -38.62 14.42
CA ASP A 12 4.77 -37.90 15.40
C ASP A 12 5.49 -36.65 15.91
N SER A 13 5.11 -35.51 15.33
CA SER A 13 4.86 -34.22 15.98
C SER A 13 4.92 -33.09 14.94
N ALA A 14 4.06 -33.16 13.92
CA ALA A 14 3.70 -31.93 13.21
C ALA A 14 2.89 -31.08 14.20
N PRO A 15 3.21 -29.79 14.42
CA PRO A 15 2.44 -28.96 15.32
C PRO A 15 0.98 -28.90 14.83
N ASP A 16 0.03 -29.22 15.71
CA ASP A 16 -1.43 -29.25 15.47
C ASP A 16 -2.05 -27.85 15.16
N GLY A 17 -1.22 -26.84 14.94
CA GLY A 17 -1.60 -25.43 14.73
C GLY A 17 -1.16 -24.89 13.38
N ARG A 18 -1.85 -23.86 12.89
CA ARG A 18 -1.46 -23.15 11.65
C ARG A 18 -0.22 -22.27 11.86
N THR A 19 0.24 -22.18 13.10
CA THR A 19 1.39 -21.40 13.52
C THR A 19 2.49 -22.30 14.06
N SER A 20 3.71 -22.07 13.57
CA SER A 20 4.95 -22.74 14.00
C SER A 20 5.98 -21.69 14.42
N LEU A 21 6.90 -22.07 15.31
CA LEU A 21 8.01 -21.22 15.74
C LEU A 21 9.33 -21.94 15.56
N VAL A 22 10.29 -21.25 14.96
CA VAL A 22 11.71 -21.61 14.91
C VAL A 22 12.48 -20.60 15.74
N ASP A 23 13.39 -21.06 16.61
CA ASP A 23 14.43 -20.23 17.25
C ASP A 23 15.71 -21.06 17.34
N VAL A 24 16.68 -20.77 16.47
CA VAL A 24 17.94 -21.51 16.35
C VAL A 24 19.10 -20.55 16.52
N SER A 25 20.07 -20.93 17.35
CA SER A 25 21.31 -20.21 17.54
C SER A 25 22.49 -21.14 17.32
N VAL A 26 23.51 -20.66 16.60
CA VAL A 26 24.72 -21.40 16.27
C VAL A 26 25.96 -20.55 16.51
N PRO A 27 27.03 -21.10 17.11
CA PRO A 27 28.28 -20.37 17.28
C PRO A 27 28.90 -19.94 15.94
N GLY A 28 29.29 -18.67 15.82
CA GLY A 28 29.68 -18.06 14.53
C GLY A 28 31.01 -18.58 13.95
N ARG A 29 31.82 -19.22 14.79
CA ARG A 29 33.15 -19.76 14.44
C ARG A 29 33.15 -21.28 14.28
N ALA A 30 31.99 -21.93 14.37
CA ALA A 30 31.91 -23.37 14.17
C ALA A 30 32.19 -23.71 12.69
N PRO A 31 33.10 -24.66 12.39
CA PRO A 31 33.40 -25.06 11.01
C PRO A 31 32.19 -25.60 10.24
N ASP A 32 31.21 -26.15 10.97
CA ASP A 32 29.98 -26.78 10.48
C ASP A 32 28.72 -25.97 10.87
N ALA A 33 28.85 -24.64 11.07
CA ALA A 33 27.77 -23.79 11.55
C ALA A 33 26.46 -23.91 10.73
N PHE A 34 26.55 -24.08 9.41
CA PHE A 34 25.35 -24.27 8.59
C PHE A 34 24.68 -25.64 8.80
N ASP A 35 25.45 -26.70 9.01
CA ASP A 35 24.89 -28.02 9.32
C ASP A 35 24.24 -28.04 10.70
N LEU A 36 24.84 -27.35 11.69
CA LEU A 36 24.25 -27.16 13.00
C LEU A 36 22.95 -26.35 12.92
N LEU A 37 22.93 -25.28 12.13
CA LEU A 37 21.74 -24.49 11.86
C LEU A 37 20.63 -25.35 11.29
N ARG A 38 20.94 -26.09 10.21
CA ARG A 38 19.98 -26.93 9.50
C ARG A 38 19.44 -28.03 10.41
N ARG A 39 20.29 -28.69 11.21
CA ARG A 39 19.84 -29.69 12.19
C ARG A 39 18.88 -29.08 13.21
N GLY A 40 19.24 -27.97 13.85
CA GLY A 40 18.38 -27.30 14.81
C GLY A 40 17.07 -26.78 14.22
N TRP A 41 17.07 -26.44 12.93
CA TRP A 41 15.87 -26.05 12.18
C TRP A 41 14.97 -27.25 11.89
N ASP A 42 15.54 -28.30 11.30
CA ASP A 42 14.82 -29.54 10.96
C ASP A 42 14.21 -30.18 12.21
N ASP A 43 14.90 -30.11 13.36
CA ASP A 43 14.40 -30.62 14.65
C ASP A 43 13.17 -29.86 15.16
N GLN A 44 13.00 -28.58 14.80
CA GLN A 44 11.88 -27.74 15.29
C GLN A 44 10.68 -27.76 14.34
N VAL A 45 10.91 -27.70 13.03
CA VAL A 45 9.84 -27.52 12.05
C VAL A 45 9.91 -28.48 10.87
N GLY A 46 10.93 -29.35 10.81
CA GLY A 46 11.12 -30.30 9.72
C GLY A 46 11.02 -29.62 8.35
N THR A 47 10.11 -30.10 7.50
CA THR A 47 9.87 -29.56 6.16
C THR A 47 8.81 -28.47 6.09
N THR A 48 8.18 -28.12 7.22
CA THR A 48 7.09 -27.12 7.28
C THR A 48 7.57 -25.74 6.89
N ILE A 49 8.76 -25.34 7.36
CA ILE A 49 9.40 -24.10 6.95
C ILE A 49 10.66 -24.44 6.16
N PRO A 50 10.64 -24.43 4.82
CA PRO A 50 11.81 -24.74 4.02
C PRO A 50 12.89 -23.65 4.15
N ILE A 51 14.11 -24.03 4.54
CA ILE A 51 15.24 -23.10 4.56
C ILE A 51 15.83 -22.94 3.15
N PRO A 52 15.95 -21.72 2.61
CA PRO A 52 16.67 -21.50 1.35
C PRO A 52 18.17 -21.84 1.52
N PRO A 53 18.88 -22.15 0.42
CA PRO A 53 20.34 -22.25 0.48
C PRO A 53 20.92 -20.90 0.92
N SER A 54 21.46 -20.88 2.14
CA SER A 54 21.94 -19.66 2.79
C SER A 54 23.16 -19.95 3.65
N ARG A 55 23.97 -18.93 3.95
CA ARG A 55 25.17 -19.06 4.78
C ARG A 55 25.30 -17.87 5.71
N PRO A 56 25.37 -18.08 7.03
CA PRO A 56 25.70 -17.01 7.98
C PRO A 56 26.96 -16.25 7.57
N VAL A 57 26.94 -14.93 7.77
CA VAL A 57 28.07 -14.05 7.51
C VAL A 57 28.34 -13.17 8.73
N GLY A 58 29.60 -12.77 8.92
CA GLY A 58 30.04 -12.06 10.12
C GLY A 58 30.89 -12.95 11.05
N GLY A 59 31.47 -12.35 12.08
CA GLY A 59 32.41 -13.03 12.99
C GLY A 59 31.84 -13.45 14.34
N GLY A 60 30.55 -13.17 14.59
CA GLY A 60 29.84 -13.48 15.83
C GLY A 60 28.81 -14.60 15.65
N ASP A 61 28.19 -15.01 16.75
CA ASP A 61 27.18 -16.08 16.75
C ASP A 61 25.99 -15.73 15.85
N TYR A 62 25.49 -16.75 15.16
CA TYR A 62 24.33 -16.62 14.28
C TYR A 62 23.08 -17.04 15.03
N ARG A 63 22.03 -16.21 14.98
CA ARG A 63 20.72 -16.52 15.51
C ARG A 63 19.65 -16.19 14.48
N ILE A 64 18.66 -17.06 14.35
CA ILE A 64 17.45 -16.85 13.56
C ILE A 64 16.23 -17.28 14.37
N ARG A 65 15.18 -16.47 14.30
CA ARG A 65 13.87 -16.80 14.86
C ARG A 65 12.80 -16.49 13.84
N ILE A 66 11.93 -17.46 13.56
CA ILE A 66 10.81 -17.30 12.62
C ILE A 66 9.53 -17.77 13.30
N ARG A 67 8.57 -16.87 13.45
CA ARG A 67 7.17 -17.26 13.68
C ARG A 67 6.52 -17.37 12.31
N HIS A 68 5.99 -18.53 11.98
CA HIS A 68 5.41 -18.85 10.68
C HIS A 68 3.93 -19.16 10.85
N SER A 69 3.06 -18.53 10.07
CA SER A 69 1.61 -18.71 10.11
C SER A 69 1.07 -18.99 8.71
N GLU A 70 0.32 -20.08 8.55
CA GLU A 70 -0.31 -20.47 7.27
C GLU A 70 -1.77 -20.00 7.19
N VAL A 71 -2.08 -19.26 6.14
CA VAL A 71 -3.44 -18.78 5.81
C VAL A 71 -3.83 -19.35 4.45
N ALA A 72 -4.35 -20.57 4.46
CA ALA A 72 -4.61 -21.37 3.25
C ALA A 72 -3.34 -21.59 2.41
N ASP A 73 -3.20 -20.90 1.27
CA ASP A 73 -2.02 -20.99 0.39
C ASP A 73 -1.08 -19.79 0.53
N ALA A 74 -1.36 -18.87 1.46
CA ALA A 74 -0.50 -17.76 1.83
C ALA A 74 0.23 -18.06 3.15
N VAL A 75 1.40 -17.47 3.31
CA VAL A 75 2.22 -17.61 4.52
C VAL A 75 2.60 -16.22 5.03
N VAL A 76 2.62 -16.06 6.36
CA VAL A 76 3.10 -14.87 7.06
C VAL A 76 4.22 -15.30 8.00
N GLU A 77 5.37 -14.64 7.91
CA GLU A 77 6.55 -14.94 8.72
C GLU A 77 7.05 -13.70 9.46
N ASP A 78 7.16 -13.76 10.78
CA ASP A 78 7.88 -12.76 11.56
C ASP A 78 9.29 -13.26 11.84
N ILE A 79 10.26 -12.59 11.23
CA ILE A 79 11.65 -13.03 11.18
C ILE A 79 12.52 -12.09 12.00
N TYR A 80 13.35 -12.67 12.87
CA TYR A 80 14.59 -12.09 13.35
C TYR A 80 15.75 -12.88 12.75
N SER A 81 16.78 -12.22 12.23
CA SER A 81 17.99 -12.89 11.79
C SER A 81 19.24 -12.05 12.05
N GLU A 82 20.30 -12.72 12.46
CA GLU A 82 21.66 -12.22 12.27
C GLU A 82 22.04 -12.23 10.79
N ALA A 83 23.23 -11.72 10.47
CA ALA A 83 23.61 -11.52 9.08
C ALA A 83 23.76 -12.86 8.33
N ILE A 84 23.10 -12.95 7.19
CA ILE A 84 23.09 -14.15 6.34
C ILE A 84 22.95 -13.74 4.87
N VAL A 85 23.60 -14.48 3.99
CA VAL A 85 23.41 -14.36 2.53
C VAL A 85 22.87 -15.65 1.97
N GLY A 86 22.07 -15.59 0.92
CA GLY A 86 21.50 -16.77 0.32
C GLY A 86 20.82 -16.50 -1.02
N GLY A 87 20.06 -17.48 -1.49
CA GLY A 87 19.24 -17.33 -2.68
C GLY A 87 17.92 -18.06 -2.54
N THR A 88 16.91 -17.59 -3.25
CA THR A 88 15.57 -18.19 -3.27
C THR A 88 15.41 -19.30 -4.31
N GLY A 89 16.49 -19.66 -5.01
CA GLY A 89 16.54 -20.75 -5.99
C GLY A 89 17.12 -22.04 -5.41
N GLY A 90 17.00 -23.15 -6.15
CA GLY A 90 17.62 -24.44 -5.83
C GLY A 90 16.61 -25.57 -5.61
N ARG A 91 17.01 -26.62 -4.87
CA ARG A 91 16.13 -27.79 -4.60
C ARG A 91 14.91 -27.43 -3.74
N PHE A 92 14.92 -26.26 -3.11
CA PHE A 92 13.91 -25.71 -2.21
C PHE A 92 13.14 -24.54 -2.84
N ASN A 93 12.82 -24.63 -4.14
CA ASN A 93 12.08 -23.63 -4.95
C ASN A 93 10.65 -23.31 -4.46
N HIS A 94 10.36 -23.35 -3.16
CA HIS A 94 9.04 -23.12 -2.56
C HIS A 94 8.49 -21.71 -2.80
N LEU A 95 9.37 -20.74 -3.07
CA LEU A 95 9.00 -19.39 -3.44
C LEU A 95 8.75 -19.22 -4.95
N ASN A 96 9.00 -20.22 -5.79
CA ASN A 96 8.75 -20.09 -7.23
C ASN A 96 7.27 -19.84 -7.51
N GLY A 97 6.99 -18.90 -8.41
CA GLY A 97 5.62 -18.54 -8.73
C GLY A 97 4.87 -17.86 -7.57
N ARG A 98 5.60 -17.35 -6.56
CA ARG A 98 5.03 -16.55 -5.46
C ARG A 98 5.35 -15.07 -5.62
N VAL A 99 4.48 -14.25 -5.06
CA VAL A 99 4.79 -12.86 -4.74
C VAL A 99 5.25 -12.81 -3.30
N VAL A 100 6.41 -12.22 -3.06
CA VAL A 100 6.99 -12.12 -1.72
C VAL A 100 7.10 -10.66 -1.32
N LEU A 101 6.42 -10.27 -0.25
CA LEU A 101 6.46 -8.93 0.34
C LEU A 101 7.27 -8.97 1.63
N HIS A 102 8.35 -8.20 1.66
CA HIS A 102 9.23 -8.03 2.82
C HIS A 102 8.95 -6.67 3.45
N VAL A 103 8.68 -6.62 4.74
CA VAL A 103 8.46 -5.41 5.54
C VAL A 103 9.57 -5.35 6.58
N VAL A 104 10.51 -4.42 6.45
CA VAL A 104 11.70 -4.36 7.30
C VAL A 104 11.47 -3.37 8.44
N HIS A 105 11.40 -3.87 9.68
CA HIS A 105 11.20 -3.05 10.88
C HIS A 105 12.53 -2.56 11.48
N GLY A 106 13.59 -3.35 11.34
CA GLY A 106 14.92 -3.08 11.87
C GLY A 106 15.98 -3.83 11.05
N GLY A 107 17.18 -3.27 10.93
CA GLY A 107 18.24 -3.85 10.08
C GLY A 107 18.05 -3.56 8.59
N THR A 108 18.48 -4.50 7.74
CA THR A 108 18.50 -4.31 6.27
C THR A 108 18.30 -5.64 5.54
N TRP A 109 17.55 -5.60 4.44
CA TRP A 109 17.55 -6.65 3.41
C TRP A 109 18.08 -6.08 2.09
N ASP A 110 18.79 -6.89 1.33
CA ASP A 110 19.14 -6.60 -0.06
C ASP A 110 18.72 -7.77 -0.96
N PHE A 111 18.31 -7.46 -2.18
CA PHE A 111 17.82 -8.43 -3.15
C PHE A 111 18.41 -8.16 -4.53
N THR A 112 18.98 -9.18 -5.14
CA THR A 112 19.51 -9.11 -6.51
C THR A 112 18.86 -10.18 -7.37
N ARG A 113 18.20 -9.78 -8.47
CA ARG A 113 17.51 -10.71 -9.37
C ARG A 113 18.55 -11.51 -10.16
N ALA A 114 18.37 -12.84 -10.24
CA ALA A 114 19.23 -13.67 -11.07
C ALA A 114 19.21 -13.19 -12.54
N GLY A 115 20.40 -13.02 -13.12
CA GLY A 115 20.58 -12.47 -14.48
C GLY A 115 20.81 -10.96 -14.56
N GLY A 116 20.88 -10.24 -13.43
CA GLY A 116 21.46 -8.88 -13.33
C GLY A 116 20.64 -7.74 -13.94
N ARG A 117 19.49 -8.02 -14.58
CA ARG A 117 18.57 -6.97 -15.05
C ARG A 117 17.79 -6.41 -13.87
N GLY A 118 18.03 -5.14 -13.52
CA GLY A 118 17.28 -4.41 -12.49
C GLY A 118 18.07 -3.96 -11.26
N GLY A 119 19.37 -4.30 -11.16
CA GLY A 119 20.22 -3.89 -10.03
C GLY A 119 19.88 -4.59 -8.70
N THR A 120 20.54 -4.13 -7.63
CA THR A 120 20.26 -4.58 -6.25
C THR A 120 19.26 -3.64 -5.60
N VAL A 121 18.16 -4.20 -5.09
CA VAL A 121 17.16 -3.46 -4.32
C VAL A 121 17.51 -3.59 -2.84
N VAL A 122 17.67 -2.46 -2.15
CA VAL A 122 18.00 -2.44 -0.73
C VAL A 122 16.82 -1.90 0.07
N ALA A 123 16.38 -2.68 1.05
CA ALA A 123 15.31 -2.35 2.00
C ALA A 123 15.90 -2.17 3.40
N PRO A 124 16.29 -0.95 3.80
CA PRO A 124 16.53 -0.64 5.20
C PRO A 124 15.25 -0.67 6.04
N ALA A 125 15.44 -0.66 7.36
CA ALA A 125 14.38 -0.41 8.33
C ALA A 125 13.46 0.75 7.91
N GLY A 126 12.16 0.54 8.01
CA GLY A 126 11.15 1.50 7.58
C GLY A 126 10.79 1.41 6.09
N ARG A 127 11.29 0.40 5.36
CA ARG A 127 10.87 0.12 3.98
C ARG A 127 10.25 -1.26 3.80
N PHE A 128 9.43 -1.39 2.77
CA PHE A 128 8.97 -2.66 2.24
C PHE A 128 9.45 -2.87 0.80
N VAL A 129 9.56 -4.14 0.38
CA VAL A 129 9.79 -4.56 -1.00
C VAL A 129 8.91 -5.75 -1.31
N ALA A 130 8.09 -5.66 -2.35
CA ALA A 130 7.35 -6.75 -2.94
C ALA A 130 7.96 -7.18 -4.26
N ARG A 131 8.13 -8.48 -4.48
CA ARG A 131 8.78 -9.03 -5.69
C ARG A 131 8.12 -10.31 -6.15
N TYR A 132 8.11 -10.52 -7.47
CA TYR A 132 7.77 -11.83 -8.03
C TYR A 132 9.02 -12.71 -8.02
N ASN A 133 8.93 -13.88 -7.39
CA ASN A 133 10.05 -14.78 -7.20
C ASN A 133 10.12 -15.83 -8.32
N ASP A 134 10.25 -15.35 -9.56
CA ASP A 134 10.64 -16.15 -10.72
C ASP A 134 11.08 -15.18 -11.85
N PRO A 135 12.37 -15.20 -12.26
CA PRO A 135 13.46 -16.06 -11.77
C PRO A 135 13.80 -15.81 -10.28
N PRO A 136 14.53 -16.73 -9.63
CA PRO A 136 14.94 -16.58 -8.24
C PRO A 136 15.83 -15.34 -8.01
N TRP A 137 15.95 -14.97 -6.75
CA TRP A 137 16.71 -13.82 -6.28
C TRP A 137 17.81 -14.27 -5.32
N GLU A 138 18.98 -13.65 -5.41
CA GLU A 138 19.95 -13.63 -4.32
C GLU A 138 19.49 -12.61 -3.27
N PHE A 139 19.80 -12.86 -2.01
CA PHE A 139 19.48 -11.94 -0.93
C PHE A 139 20.61 -11.86 0.10
N GLY A 140 20.70 -10.71 0.74
CA GLY A 140 21.49 -10.47 1.94
C GLY A 140 20.61 -9.92 3.05
N ILE A 141 20.89 -10.35 4.29
CA ILE A 141 20.27 -9.84 5.50
C ILE A 141 21.38 -9.25 6.37
N GLY A 142 21.19 -8.01 6.84
CA GLY A 142 22.08 -7.36 7.79
C GLY A 142 21.96 -7.93 9.20
N PRO A 143 22.91 -7.65 10.11
CA PRO A 143 22.87 -8.17 11.48
C PRO A 143 21.66 -7.60 12.24
N ARG A 144 21.09 -8.40 13.15
CA ARG A 144 19.94 -8.05 13.99
C ARG A 144 18.74 -7.48 13.19
N THR A 145 18.46 -8.06 12.03
CA THR A 145 17.34 -7.63 11.19
C THR A 145 16.04 -8.23 11.70
N THR A 146 15.01 -7.40 11.82
CA THR A 146 13.63 -7.80 12.15
C THR A 146 12.71 -7.42 11.01
N SER A 147 11.95 -8.37 10.49
CA SER A 147 11.08 -8.16 9.34
C SER A 147 9.85 -9.07 9.37
N GLN A 148 8.76 -8.61 8.78
CA GLN A 148 7.62 -9.46 8.44
C GLN A 148 7.65 -9.80 6.95
N VAL A 149 7.46 -11.07 6.60
CA VAL A 149 7.51 -11.58 5.23
C VAL A 149 6.19 -12.25 4.88
N LEU A 150 5.56 -11.82 3.80
CA LEU A 150 4.36 -12.45 3.26
C LEU A 150 4.72 -13.20 1.98
N ILE A 151 4.38 -14.49 1.92
CA ILE A 151 4.53 -15.32 0.72
C ILE A 151 3.13 -15.58 0.18
N LEU A 152 2.83 -15.01 -0.98
CA LEU A 152 1.49 -14.92 -1.53
C LEU A 152 1.38 -15.63 -2.89
N PRO A 153 0.21 -16.21 -3.23
CA PRO A 153 -0.04 -16.75 -4.58
C PRO A 153 0.06 -15.66 -5.65
N ALA A 154 0.81 -15.93 -6.72
CA ALA A 154 1.08 -14.90 -7.72
C ALA A 154 -0.04 -14.65 -8.73
N ALA A 155 -0.97 -15.59 -8.92
CA ALA A 155 -1.98 -15.52 -9.99
C ALA A 155 -2.77 -14.20 -9.98
N GLU A 156 -3.10 -13.70 -8.78
CA GLU A 156 -3.90 -12.48 -8.60
C GLU A 156 -3.06 -11.22 -8.35
N LEU A 157 -1.78 -11.37 -8.02
CA LEU A 157 -0.91 -10.27 -7.57
C LEU A 157 0.11 -9.85 -8.62
N ARG A 158 0.56 -10.78 -9.45
CA ARG A 158 1.59 -10.56 -10.46
C ARG A 158 1.26 -9.42 -11.44
N PRO A 159 0.01 -9.22 -11.91
CA PRO A 159 -0.31 -8.08 -12.78
C PRO A 159 0.00 -6.71 -12.17
N HIS A 160 0.11 -6.63 -10.83
CA HIS A 160 0.37 -5.40 -10.08
C HIS A 160 1.85 -5.17 -9.74
N LEU A 161 2.78 -6.01 -10.20
CA LEU A 161 4.21 -5.90 -9.87
C LEU A 161 5.08 -5.24 -10.95
N GLY A 162 4.48 -4.70 -12.01
CA GLY A 162 5.18 -3.95 -13.07
C GLY A 162 6.43 -4.67 -13.59
N ASP A 163 7.56 -3.96 -13.57
CA ASP A 163 8.87 -4.42 -14.09
C ASP A 163 9.60 -5.46 -13.20
N GLY A 164 8.97 -5.93 -12.11
CA GLY A 164 9.39 -7.11 -11.36
C GLY A 164 9.48 -6.93 -9.84
N HIS A 165 9.40 -5.70 -9.34
CA HIS A 165 9.26 -5.40 -7.91
C HIS A 165 8.57 -4.05 -7.69
N VAL A 166 8.09 -3.85 -6.46
CA VAL A 166 7.50 -2.62 -5.94
C VAL A 166 8.10 -2.37 -4.55
N ASP A 167 8.48 -1.14 -4.23
CA ASP A 167 9.01 -0.79 -2.91
C ASP A 167 8.45 0.55 -2.41
N GLY A 168 8.53 0.76 -1.09
CA GLY A 168 8.00 1.97 -0.49
C GLY A 168 8.22 2.03 1.02
N PRO A 169 7.74 3.09 1.69
CA PRO A 169 7.90 3.22 3.13
C PRO A 169 6.87 2.37 3.89
N THR A 170 7.23 1.90 5.08
CA THR A 170 6.34 1.06 5.92
C THR A 170 5.13 1.80 6.48
N ASP A 171 5.17 3.14 6.49
CA ASP A 171 4.08 3.99 6.96
C ASP A 171 3.03 4.30 5.88
N ALA A 172 3.19 3.75 4.67
CA ALA A 172 2.22 3.87 3.59
C ALA A 172 0.83 3.39 4.06
N PRO A 173 -0.27 4.14 3.79
CA PRO A 173 -1.59 3.81 4.32
C PRO A 173 -2.09 2.40 3.98
N ALA A 174 -1.93 1.95 2.73
CA ALA A 174 -2.34 0.60 2.34
C ALA A 174 -1.55 -0.49 3.08
N LEU A 175 -0.25 -0.28 3.28
CA LEU A 175 0.59 -1.23 4.02
C LEU A 175 0.22 -1.25 5.51
N ARG A 176 -0.05 -0.09 6.12
CA ARG A 176 -0.52 -0.04 7.51
C ARG A 176 -1.84 -0.77 7.70
N LEU A 177 -2.75 -0.69 6.74
CA LEU A 177 -4.01 -1.43 6.77
C LEU A 177 -3.77 -2.94 6.67
N LEU A 178 -2.89 -3.37 5.76
CA LEU A 178 -2.48 -4.77 5.65
C LEU A 178 -1.85 -5.28 6.95
N LEU A 179 -0.91 -4.54 7.54
CA LEU A 179 -0.24 -4.93 8.79
C LEU A 179 -1.21 -5.00 9.97
N ALA A 180 -2.14 -4.05 10.10
CA ALA A 180 -3.16 -4.10 11.14
C ALA A 180 -4.11 -5.30 10.99
N TYR A 181 -4.44 -5.65 9.73
CA TYR A 181 -5.22 -6.84 9.44
C TYR A 181 -4.46 -8.12 9.80
N LEU A 182 -3.16 -8.21 9.50
CA LEU A 182 -2.31 -9.36 9.86
C LEU A 182 -2.22 -9.54 11.38
N ASP A 183 -2.03 -8.47 12.14
CA ASP A 183 -2.00 -8.49 13.61
C ASP A 183 -3.31 -9.04 14.18
N THR A 184 -4.45 -8.57 13.64
CA THR A 184 -5.77 -9.10 14.04
C THR A 184 -5.91 -10.57 13.64
N LEU A 185 -5.50 -10.93 12.42
CA LEU A 185 -5.62 -12.28 11.89
C LEU A 185 -4.81 -13.28 12.72
N ASP A 186 -3.58 -12.93 13.10
CA ASP A 186 -2.71 -13.78 13.92
C ASP A 186 -3.37 -14.13 15.27
N SER A 187 -4.10 -13.19 15.88
CA SER A 187 -4.80 -13.42 17.15
C SER A 187 -5.98 -14.40 17.06
N VAL A 188 -6.56 -14.61 15.87
CA VAL A 188 -7.76 -15.44 15.68
C VAL A 188 -7.54 -16.65 14.78
N LEU A 189 -6.40 -16.76 14.10
CA LEU A 189 -6.15 -17.71 13.00
C LEU A 189 -6.48 -19.15 13.36
N ASP A 190 -6.03 -19.65 14.51
CA ASP A 190 -6.27 -21.03 14.94
C ASP A 190 -7.74 -21.31 15.27
N SER A 191 -8.51 -20.29 15.66
CA SER A 191 -9.95 -20.39 15.97
C SER A 191 -10.86 -20.33 14.74
N LEU A 192 -10.33 -19.96 13.57
CA LEU A 192 -11.12 -19.81 12.36
C LEU A 192 -11.56 -21.18 11.82
N SER A 193 -12.84 -21.25 11.43
CA SER A 193 -13.36 -22.36 10.62
C SER A 193 -12.71 -22.37 9.23
N PRO A 194 -12.79 -23.47 8.47
CA PRO A 194 -12.30 -23.50 7.10
C PRO A 194 -12.90 -22.43 6.19
N GLY A 195 -14.17 -22.03 6.44
CA GLY A 195 -14.80 -20.91 5.75
C GLY A 195 -14.20 -19.57 6.14
N GLY A 196 -13.92 -19.37 7.44
CA GLY A 196 -13.23 -18.19 7.97
C GLY A 196 -11.83 -18.03 7.39
N VAL A 197 -11.05 -19.11 7.30
CA VAL A 197 -9.71 -19.09 6.68
C VAL A 197 -9.77 -18.67 5.20
N ARG A 198 -10.75 -19.15 4.43
CA ARG A 198 -10.92 -18.73 3.03
C ARG A 198 -11.29 -17.25 2.91
N ALA A 199 -12.17 -16.75 3.76
CA ALA A 199 -12.51 -15.32 3.80
C ALA A 199 -11.29 -14.47 4.18
N ALA A 200 -10.52 -14.93 5.17
CA ALA A 200 -9.32 -14.26 5.63
C ALA A 200 -8.24 -14.21 4.55
N ARG A 201 -8.05 -15.31 3.81
CA ARG A 201 -7.19 -15.36 2.63
C ARG A 201 -7.64 -14.34 1.57
N GLY A 202 -8.94 -14.26 1.27
CA GLY A 202 -9.48 -13.29 0.30
C GLY A 202 -9.17 -11.85 0.69
N ALA A 203 -9.44 -11.48 1.95
CA ALA A 203 -9.13 -10.15 2.47
C ALA A 203 -7.62 -9.84 2.45
N LEU A 204 -6.78 -10.82 2.80
CA LEU A 204 -5.32 -10.70 2.73
C LEU A 204 -4.85 -10.33 1.31
N LEU A 205 -5.38 -11.03 0.29
CA LEU A 205 -5.01 -10.78 -1.10
C LEU A 205 -5.50 -9.42 -1.60
N GLU A 206 -6.71 -8.99 -1.24
CA GLU A 206 -7.22 -7.67 -1.61
C GLU A 206 -6.40 -6.53 -0.99
N LEU A 207 -6.03 -6.66 0.29
CA LEU A 207 -5.16 -5.68 0.95
C LEU A 207 -3.76 -5.67 0.33
N ALA A 208 -3.20 -6.84 0.00
CA ALA A 208 -1.93 -6.93 -0.70
C ALA A 208 -2.00 -6.27 -2.09
N LYS A 209 -3.08 -6.46 -2.86
CA LYS A 209 -3.28 -5.75 -4.15
C LYS A 209 -3.19 -4.24 -3.96
N GLY A 210 -3.84 -3.69 -2.93
CA GLY A 210 -3.77 -2.26 -2.59
C GLY A 210 -2.34 -1.75 -2.39
N VAL A 211 -1.52 -2.51 -1.65
CA VAL A 211 -0.09 -2.18 -1.45
C VAL A 211 0.68 -2.16 -2.76
N LEU A 212 0.46 -3.16 -3.62
CA LEU A 212 1.16 -3.28 -4.90
C LEU A 212 0.73 -2.18 -5.88
N THR A 213 -0.57 -1.89 -5.98
CA THR A 213 -1.08 -0.85 -6.89
C THR A 213 -0.67 0.54 -6.45
N GLU A 214 -0.63 0.83 -5.15
CA GLU A 214 -0.13 2.14 -4.71
C GLU A 214 1.36 2.29 -5.07
N GLY A 215 2.17 1.22 -5.03
CA GLY A 215 3.63 1.29 -5.25
C GLY A 215 4.09 1.21 -6.71
N VAL A 216 3.22 0.84 -7.66
CA VAL A 216 3.47 0.99 -9.11
C VAL A 216 3.39 2.46 -9.56
N ASP A 217 2.76 3.31 -8.76
CA ASP A 217 2.68 4.75 -8.95
C ASP A 217 3.92 5.48 -8.37
N GLY A 218 5.10 4.96 -8.68
CA GLY A 218 6.38 5.56 -8.32
C GLY A 218 6.53 6.96 -8.93
N ASP A 219 6.42 7.97 -8.06
CA ASP A 219 6.65 9.42 -8.24
C ASP A 219 5.62 10.31 -8.95
N GLU A 220 4.80 9.87 -9.92
CA GLU A 220 3.91 10.80 -10.65
C GLU A 220 2.45 10.84 -10.11
N PRO A 221 1.77 9.72 -9.81
CA PRO A 221 0.34 9.73 -9.43
C PRO A 221 0.09 10.04 -7.96
N ARG A 222 0.94 9.60 -7.03
CA ARG A 222 0.82 9.94 -5.59
C ARG A 222 1.07 11.43 -5.34
N PHE A 223 2.10 12.00 -5.98
CA PHE A 223 2.35 13.44 -5.94
C PHE A 223 1.20 14.19 -6.60
N ALA A 224 0.67 13.72 -7.74
CA ALA A 224 -0.49 14.33 -8.38
C ALA A 224 -1.74 14.35 -7.48
N HIS A 225 -2.10 13.23 -6.83
CA HIS A 225 -3.27 13.18 -5.94
C HIS A 225 -3.09 14.02 -4.68
N ALA A 226 -1.92 13.96 -4.03
CA ALA A 226 -1.61 14.81 -2.89
C ALA A 226 -1.61 16.30 -3.27
N LEU A 227 -1.06 16.64 -4.44
CA LEU A 227 -0.99 18.01 -4.94
C LEU A 227 -2.36 18.54 -5.37
N VAL A 228 -3.22 17.73 -5.99
CA VAL A 228 -4.62 18.10 -6.28
C VAL A 228 -5.37 18.33 -4.98
N ARG A 229 -5.21 17.46 -3.97
CA ARG A 229 -5.83 17.66 -2.66
C ARG A 229 -5.36 18.95 -1.99
N ALA A 230 -4.05 19.21 -1.96
CA ALA A 230 -3.48 20.44 -1.40
C ALA A 230 -3.98 21.69 -2.16
N ALA A 231 -4.02 21.63 -3.49
CA ALA A 231 -4.53 22.71 -4.32
C ALA A 231 -6.03 22.95 -4.12
N ARG A 232 -6.83 21.90 -3.95
CA ARG A 232 -8.27 22.00 -3.61
C ARG A 232 -8.48 22.65 -2.25
N GLN A 233 -7.70 22.25 -1.24
CA GLN A 233 -7.76 22.84 0.09
C GLN A 233 -7.42 24.34 0.03
N LEU A 234 -6.29 24.69 -0.60
CA LEU A 234 -5.88 26.09 -0.73
C LEU A 234 -6.90 26.92 -1.53
N ALA A 235 -7.49 26.35 -2.58
CA ALA A 235 -8.55 26.99 -3.35
C ALA A 235 -9.81 27.20 -2.50
N ASP A 236 -10.20 26.21 -1.69
CA ASP A 236 -11.36 26.27 -0.81
C ASP A 236 -11.23 27.36 0.26
N GLU A 237 -10.03 27.54 0.81
CA GLU A 237 -9.70 28.58 1.79
C GLU A 237 -9.76 30.00 1.18
N ARG A 238 -9.56 30.12 -0.14
CA ARG A 238 -9.51 31.41 -0.86
C ARG A 238 -10.67 31.63 -1.83
N LEU A 239 -11.77 30.89 -1.73
CA LEU A 239 -12.88 31.00 -2.70
C LEU A 239 -13.46 32.41 -2.81
N ALA A 240 -13.47 33.20 -1.74
CA ALA A 240 -13.98 34.57 -1.72
C ALA A 240 -13.00 35.61 -2.31
N ASP A 241 -11.75 35.22 -2.59
CA ASP A 241 -10.74 36.12 -3.17
C ASP A 241 -10.97 36.31 -4.68
N PRO A 242 -11.34 37.52 -5.15
CA PRO A 242 -11.52 37.78 -6.59
C PRO A 242 -10.22 37.64 -7.39
N GLY A 243 -9.05 37.75 -6.75
CA GLY A 243 -7.73 37.57 -7.35
C GLY A 243 -7.27 36.12 -7.48
N LEU A 244 -8.06 35.15 -7.00
CA LEU A 244 -7.72 33.73 -7.05
C LEU A 244 -7.54 33.26 -8.51
N ALA A 245 -6.30 32.94 -8.85
CA ALA A 245 -5.88 32.50 -10.18
C ALA A 245 -4.92 31.30 -10.08
N PRO A 246 -4.77 30.49 -11.15
CA PRO A 246 -3.89 29.33 -11.13
C PRO A 246 -2.45 29.66 -10.72
N ARG A 247 -1.95 30.84 -11.12
CA ARG A 247 -0.61 31.34 -10.73
C ARG A 247 -0.43 31.52 -9.23
N VAL A 248 -1.49 31.93 -8.51
CA VAL A 248 -1.45 32.16 -7.07
C VAL A 248 -1.38 30.81 -6.35
N LEU A 249 -2.24 29.88 -6.74
CA LEU A 249 -2.24 28.51 -6.21
C LEU A 249 -0.90 27.79 -6.48
N ALA A 250 -0.36 27.94 -7.68
CA ALA A 250 0.91 27.32 -8.06
C ALA A 250 2.09 27.87 -7.26
N ALA A 251 2.13 29.19 -7.03
CA ALA A 251 3.18 29.84 -6.24
C ALA A 251 3.17 29.38 -4.78
N GLU A 252 2.01 29.36 -4.15
CA GLU A 252 1.84 28.92 -2.76
C GLU A 252 2.18 27.43 -2.56
N LEU A 253 1.95 26.60 -3.57
CA LEU A 253 2.30 25.17 -3.57
C LEU A 253 3.74 24.90 -4.04
N ASN A 254 4.52 25.92 -4.39
CA ASN A 254 5.87 25.80 -4.95
C ASN A 254 5.96 24.90 -6.19
N ILE A 255 5.00 25.03 -7.12
CA ILE A 255 4.95 24.28 -8.39
C ILE A 255 4.81 25.20 -9.60
N SER A 256 5.03 24.64 -10.80
CA SER A 256 4.68 25.35 -12.04
C SER A 256 3.16 25.35 -12.29
N VAL A 257 2.65 26.38 -12.98
CA VAL A 257 1.25 26.45 -13.44
C VAL A 257 0.93 25.28 -14.38
N ARG A 258 1.91 24.83 -15.18
CA ARG A 258 1.78 23.64 -16.03
C ARG A 258 1.54 22.38 -15.21
N THR A 259 2.27 22.20 -14.11
CA THR A 259 2.08 21.09 -13.17
C THR A 259 0.69 21.13 -12.56
N LEU A 260 0.23 22.31 -12.10
CA LEU A 260 -1.10 22.50 -11.54
C LEU A 260 -2.21 22.08 -12.53
N HIS A 261 -2.13 22.51 -13.78
CA HIS A 261 -3.11 22.12 -14.80
C HIS A 261 -3.08 20.62 -15.11
N ARG A 262 -1.89 20.03 -15.21
CA ARG A 262 -1.72 18.61 -15.50
C ARG A 262 -2.36 17.72 -14.43
N VAL A 263 -2.16 18.04 -13.16
CA VAL A 263 -2.70 17.22 -12.07
C VAL A 263 -4.23 17.35 -11.95
N PHE A 264 -4.79 18.54 -12.21
CA PHE A 264 -6.23 18.74 -12.30
C PHE A 264 -6.85 18.03 -13.52
N ALA A 265 -6.17 18.05 -14.68
CA ALA A 265 -6.62 17.33 -15.86
C ALA A 265 -6.65 15.81 -15.64
N GLY A 266 -5.69 15.26 -14.89
CA GLY A 266 -5.71 13.85 -14.47
C GLY A 266 -6.91 13.48 -13.60
N ASP A 267 -7.52 14.45 -12.92
CA ASP A 267 -8.71 14.28 -12.06
C ASP A 267 -10.03 14.65 -12.78
N GLY A 268 -9.98 14.86 -14.10
CA GLY A 268 -11.17 15.09 -14.94
C GLY A 268 -11.79 16.49 -14.85
N GLU A 269 -11.17 17.47 -14.18
CA GLU A 269 -11.70 18.83 -14.05
C GLU A 269 -10.56 19.87 -14.07
N SER A 270 -10.71 20.98 -14.80
CA SER A 270 -9.72 22.07 -14.73
C SER A 270 -9.75 22.81 -13.37
N VAL A 271 -8.61 23.31 -12.89
CA VAL A 271 -8.53 24.07 -11.61
C VAL A 271 -9.55 25.21 -11.51
N MET A 272 -9.79 25.94 -12.60
CA MET A 272 -10.75 27.03 -12.59
C MET A 272 -12.20 26.55 -12.72
N ALA A 273 -12.46 25.37 -13.30
CA ALA A 273 -13.78 24.76 -13.25
C ALA A 273 -14.12 24.36 -11.81
N TYR A 274 -13.17 23.73 -11.11
CA TYR A 274 -13.30 23.39 -9.69
C TYR A 274 -13.64 24.63 -8.84
N VAL A 275 -12.86 25.72 -8.97
CA VAL A 275 -13.10 26.97 -8.21
C VAL A 275 -14.49 27.54 -8.48
N ARG A 276 -14.92 27.60 -9.76
CA ARG A 276 -16.26 28.10 -10.11
C ARG A 276 -17.37 27.25 -9.52
N ARG A 277 -17.22 25.92 -9.56
CA ARG A 277 -18.19 24.99 -8.99
C ARG A 277 -18.28 25.15 -7.48
N ARG A 278 -17.15 25.19 -6.76
CA ARG A 278 -17.14 25.40 -5.31
C ARG A 278 -17.70 26.77 -4.91
N ARG A 279 -17.42 27.84 -5.65
CA ARG A 279 -18.05 29.17 -5.45
C ARG A 279 -19.56 29.11 -5.57
N LEU A 280 -20.06 28.41 -6.60
CA LEU A 280 -21.49 28.22 -6.81
C LEU A 280 -22.13 27.42 -5.66
N GLU A 281 -21.53 26.30 -5.26
CA GLU A 281 -22.00 25.48 -4.13
C GLU A 281 -22.05 26.29 -2.83
N ARG A 282 -21.02 27.10 -2.53
CA ARG A 282 -20.99 27.97 -1.34
C ARG A 282 -22.06 29.06 -1.39
N ALA A 283 -22.25 29.70 -2.55
CA ALA A 283 -23.29 30.72 -2.73
C ALA A 283 -24.70 30.13 -2.53
N LEU A 284 -24.94 28.91 -3.03
CA LEU A 284 -26.22 28.22 -2.85
C LEU A 284 -26.43 27.77 -1.40
N GLY A 285 -25.38 27.30 -0.73
CA GLY A 285 -25.41 26.96 0.69
C GLY A 285 -25.71 28.17 1.58
N ASP A 286 -25.12 29.32 1.29
CA ASP A 286 -25.41 30.58 2.00
C ASP A 286 -26.87 31.01 1.81
N LEU A 287 -27.38 30.96 0.57
CA LEU A 287 -28.78 31.27 0.25
C LEU A 287 -29.77 30.29 0.91
N ALA A 288 -29.39 29.01 1.03
CA ALA A 288 -30.20 28.00 1.71
C ALA A 288 -30.21 28.20 3.23
N SER A 289 -29.07 28.62 3.82
CA SER A 289 -28.92 28.76 5.27
C SER A 289 -29.54 30.04 5.84
N SER A 290 -29.69 31.10 5.04
CA SER A 290 -30.22 32.40 5.50
C SER A 290 -31.01 33.17 4.43
N PRO A 291 -32.15 32.63 3.97
CA PRO A 291 -32.90 33.17 2.82
C PRO A 291 -33.52 34.56 3.03
N SER A 292 -33.73 35.00 4.26
CA SER A 292 -34.29 36.33 4.58
C SER A 292 -33.22 37.40 4.86
N ARG A 293 -31.93 37.03 4.88
CA ARG A 293 -30.82 37.91 5.27
C ARG A 293 -29.73 38.09 4.20
N LEU A 294 -29.77 37.30 3.13
CA LEU A 294 -28.78 37.38 2.06
C LEU A 294 -29.47 37.36 0.70
N SER A 295 -29.39 38.47 -0.03
CA SER A 295 -29.85 38.56 -1.41
C SER A 295 -28.93 37.79 -2.36
N VAL A 296 -29.44 37.45 -3.54
CA VAL A 296 -28.66 36.81 -4.61
C VAL A 296 -27.46 37.67 -5.03
N SER A 297 -27.60 39.00 -5.01
CA SER A 297 -26.52 39.93 -5.32
C SER A 297 -25.44 39.94 -4.23
N GLU A 298 -25.82 39.87 -2.95
CA GLU A 298 -24.86 39.77 -1.83
C GLU A 298 -24.13 38.43 -1.82
N ALA A 299 -24.83 37.33 -2.08
CA ALA A 299 -24.23 36.00 -2.24
C ALA A 299 -23.25 35.97 -3.44
N ALA A 300 -23.63 36.60 -4.56
CA ALA A 300 -22.78 36.73 -5.74
C ALA A 300 -21.49 37.50 -5.40
N ALA A 301 -21.60 38.65 -4.74
CA ALA A 301 -20.45 39.46 -4.34
C ALA A 301 -19.52 38.70 -3.38
N ARG A 302 -20.09 38.01 -2.39
CA ARG A 302 -19.32 37.26 -1.38
C ARG A 302 -18.47 36.14 -1.98
N TRP A 303 -18.96 35.47 -3.01
CA TRP A 303 -18.27 34.35 -3.67
C TRP A 303 -17.67 34.75 -5.02
N SER A 304 -17.37 36.04 -5.18
CA SER A 304 -16.64 36.61 -6.32
C SER A 304 -17.27 36.37 -7.70
N PHE A 305 -18.60 36.34 -7.78
CA PHE A 305 -19.32 36.50 -9.04
C PHE A 305 -19.41 37.99 -9.41
N SER A 306 -19.41 38.29 -10.71
CA SER A 306 -19.45 39.69 -11.19
C SER A 306 -20.70 40.44 -10.76
N ASP A 307 -21.83 39.74 -10.70
CA ASP A 307 -23.14 40.27 -10.35
C ASP A 307 -24.13 39.11 -10.09
N GLY A 308 -25.32 39.43 -9.59
CA GLY A 308 -26.37 38.43 -9.35
C GLY A 308 -26.82 37.70 -10.62
N SER A 309 -26.80 38.35 -11.78
CA SER A 309 -27.17 37.71 -13.05
C SER A 309 -26.15 36.66 -13.48
N HIS A 310 -24.87 36.87 -13.21
CA HIS A 310 -23.82 35.89 -13.43
C HIS A 310 -24.02 34.65 -12.54
N LEU A 311 -24.30 34.83 -11.26
CA LEU A 311 -24.64 33.72 -10.35
C LEU A 311 -25.87 32.95 -10.84
N ILE A 312 -26.93 33.65 -11.29
CA ILE A 312 -28.14 33.03 -11.84
C ILE A 312 -27.84 32.17 -13.07
N ARG A 313 -27.05 32.71 -14.02
CA ARG A 313 -26.65 31.96 -15.23
C ARG A 313 -25.81 30.74 -14.88
N ALA A 314 -24.89 30.86 -13.94
CA ALA A 314 -24.05 29.75 -13.49
C ALA A 314 -24.89 28.63 -12.84
N CYS A 315 -25.83 29.00 -11.95
CA CYS A 315 -26.74 28.04 -11.31
C CYS A 315 -27.64 27.33 -12.31
N ARG A 316 -28.25 28.06 -13.25
CA ARG A 316 -29.10 27.45 -14.29
C ARG A 316 -28.32 26.48 -15.17
N ARG A 317 -27.06 26.81 -15.50
CA ARG A 317 -26.21 25.92 -16.29
C ARG A 317 -25.88 24.64 -15.54
N ALA A 318 -25.56 24.73 -14.25
CA ALA A 318 -25.13 23.58 -13.46
C ALA A 318 -26.29 22.70 -12.99
N TYR A 319 -27.46 23.29 -12.70
CA TYR A 319 -28.55 22.61 -11.98
C TYR A 319 -29.93 22.80 -12.61
N GLY A 320 -30.05 23.50 -13.74
CA GLY A 320 -31.33 23.77 -14.42
C GLY A 320 -32.24 24.80 -13.72
N LEU A 321 -31.93 25.18 -12.48
CA LEU A 321 -32.76 26.06 -11.65
C LEU A 321 -32.08 27.40 -11.34
N PRO A 322 -32.85 28.47 -11.09
CA PRO A 322 -32.31 29.69 -10.52
C PRO A 322 -31.88 29.47 -9.04
N PRO A 323 -30.91 30.25 -8.52
CA PRO A 323 -30.30 30.04 -7.20
C PRO A 323 -31.29 29.93 -6.05
N ALA A 324 -32.31 30.80 -6.01
CA ALA A 324 -33.30 30.81 -4.94
C ALA A 324 -34.18 29.56 -4.94
N ALA A 325 -34.53 29.03 -6.13
CA ALA A 325 -35.31 27.80 -6.24
C ALA A 325 -34.47 26.58 -5.84
N TYR A 326 -33.22 26.51 -6.29
CA TYR A 326 -32.31 25.44 -5.89
C TYR A 326 -32.02 25.46 -4.38
N ALA A 327 -31.83 26.63 -3.78
CA ALA A 327 -31.67 26.80 -2.34
C ALA A 327 -32.93 26.44 -1.54
N GLN A 328 -34.14 26.54 -2.11
CA GLN A 328 -35.37 26.00 -1.53
C GLN A 328 -35.36 24.46 -1.56
N GLU A 329 -34.97 23.84 -2.66
CA GLU A 329 -34.89 22.38 -2.78
C GLU A 329 -33.86 21.77 -1.82
N LEU A 330 -32.67 22.39 -1.70
CA LEU A 330 -31.65 21.97 -0.73
C LEU A 330 -32.18 21.95 0.71
N ARG A 331 -33.08 22.87 1.07
CA ARG A 331 -33.68 22.94 2.40
C ARG A 331 -34.76 21.88 2.63
N THR A 332 -35.57 21.59 1.62
CA THR A 332 -36.68 20.63 1.76
C THR A 332 -36.23 19.18 1.66
N GLY A 333 -34.93 18.92 1.41
CA GLY A 333 -34.38 17.56 1.33
C GLY A 333 -34.82 16.80 0.07
N GLN A 334 -35.44 17.47 -0.90
CA GLN A 334 -35.65 16.90 -2.22
C GLN A 334 -34.29 16.90 -2.92
N ALA A 335 -33.70 15.72 -3.13
CA ALA A 335 -32.47 15.59 -3.90
C ALA A 335 -32.68 16.21 -5.30
N PRO A 336 -31.92 17.26 -5.68
CA PRO A 336 -32.08 17.88 -7.00
C PRO A 336 -31.68 16.87 -8.08
N ARG A 337 -32.56 16.63 -9.06
CA ARG A 337 -32.16 15.90 -10.27
C ARG A 337 -31.20 16.79 -11.04
N ALA A 338 -29.92 16.42 -11.09
CA ALA A 338 -28.96 17.06 -11.97
C ALA A 338 -29.53 17.04 -13.39
N GLY A 339 -29.75 18.22 -13.97
CA GLY A 339 -30.13 18.34 -15.37
C GLY A 339 -29.02 17.75 -16.23
N ASP A 340 -29.42 16.90 -17.18
CA ASP A 340 -28.58 16.29 -18.20
C ASP A 340 -28.09 17.39 -19.17
N GLY A 341 -27.08 18.13 -18.71
CA GLY A 341 -26.51 19.29 -19.37
C GLY A 341 -25.05 19.06 -19.66
N ASP A 342 -24.80 18.44 -20.81
CA ASP A 342 -23.59 18.48 -21.64
C ASP A 342 -22.26 18.54 -20.87
N ARG A 343 -21.66 17.37 -20.62
CA ARG A 343 -20.24 17.26 -20.27
C ARG A 343 -19.42 17.64 -21.51
N PRO A 344 -18.50 18.62 -21.44
CA PRO A 344 -17.55 18.86 -22.52
C PRO A 344 -16.57 17.68 -22.69
#